data_AF-A0A9E5I3Y0-F1
#
_entry.id   AF-A0A9E5I3Y0-F1
#
_cell.length_a   1.000
_cell.length_b   1.000
_cell.length_c   1.000
_cell.angle_alpha   90.00
_cell.angle_beta   90.00
_cell.angle_gamma   90.00
#
_symmetry.space_group_name_H-M   'P 1'
#
loop_
_entity.id
_entity.type
_entity.pdbx_description
1 polymer ?
#
loop_
_entity_poly.entity_id
_entity_poly.type
_entity_poly.pdbx_seq_one_letter_code
_entity_poly.pdbx_strand_id
1 'polypeptide(L)'
;MNYFDLLIFLVLLVASYSGYKNGLIKTIFRTAGYIAGGVAGLALAVKYLATWESQSQKVVLALFAVFIGASLGEFALGKIGSLFRRILFVPPFKLIDSLFGAA
;
A
#
# COMPACT_ATOMS: atom_id res chain seq x y z
N MET A 1 -7.58 1.43 29.58
CA MET A 1 -7.01 1.14 28.25
C MET A 1 -5.57 0.74 28.46
N ASN A 2 -5.16 -0.41 27.93
CA ASN A 2 -3.80 -0.91 28.05
C ASN A 2 -2.87 -0.16 27.08
N TYR A 3 -1.55 -0.20 27.27
CA TYR A 3 -0.61 0.47 26.36
C TYR A 3 -0.72 -0.02 24.91
N PHE A 4 -1.08 -1.29 24.74
CA PHE A 4 -1.36 -1.89 23.44
C PHE A 4 -2.60 -1.27 22.76
N ASP A 5 -3.67 -1.05 23.51
CA ASP A 5 -4.90 -0.43 23.00
C ASP A 5 -4.63 1.00 22.51
N LEU A 6 -3.79 1.74 23.25
CA LEU A 6 -3.37 3.10 22.86
C LEU A 6 -2.57 3.09 21.55
N LEU A 7 -1.66 2.12 21.38
CA LEU A 7 -0.87 1.98 20.16
C LEU A 7 -1.76 1.69 18.95
N ILE A 8 -2.69 0.74 19.07
CA ILE A 8 -3.65 0.43 18.00
C ILE A 8 -4.47 1.67 17.65
N PHE A 9 -4.97 2.38 18.65
CA PHE A 9 -5.75 3.60 18.44
C PHE A 9 -4.94 4.66 17.66
N LEU A 10 -3.66 4.83 18.00
CA LEU A 10 -2.79 5.79 17.32
C LEU A 10 -2.50 5.37 15.87
N VAL A 11 -2.26 4.09 15.62
CA VAL A 11 -2.09 3.53 14.27
C VAL A 11 -3.35 3.74 13.43
N LEU A 12 -4.53 3.49 14.00
CA LEU A 12 -5.81 3.72 13.32
C LEU A 12 -5.99 5.19 12.96
N LEU A 13 -5.70 6.12 13.89
CA LEU A 13 -5.79 7.56 13.61
C LEU A 13 -4.87 7.98 12.46
N VAL A 14 -3.61 7.53 12.47
CA VAL A 14 -2.65 7.84 11.40
C VAL A 14 -3.11 7.24 10.06
N ALA A 15 -3.61 6.01 10.07
CA ALA A 15 -4.10 5.34 8.87
C ALA A 15 -5.34 6.06 8.29
N SER A 16 -6.31 6.41 9.12
CA SER A 16 -7.50 7.16 8.73
C SER A 16 -7.14 8.54 8.19
N TYR A 17 -6.25 9.28 8.87
CA TYR A 17 -5.81 10.60 8.42
C TYR A 17 -5.03 10.54 7.09
N SER A 18 -4.14 9.56 6.94
CA SER A 18 -3.39 9.33 5.70
C SER A 18 -4.32 8.95 4.53
N GLY A 19 -5.29 8.07 4.76
CA GLY A 19 -6.29 7.69 3.77
C GLY A 19 -7.12 8.89 3.30
N TYR A 20 -7.61 9.68 4.27
CA TYR A 20 -8.36 10.90 4.01
C TYR A 20 -7.58 11.90 3.15
N LYS A 21 -6.31 12.16 3.49
CA LYS A 21 -5.43 13.08 2.74
C LYS A 21 -5.10 12.59 1.33
N ASN A 22 -4.96 11.28 1.13
CA ASN A 22 -4.60 10.73 -0.18
C ASN A 22 -5.77 10.73 -1.15
N GLY A 23 -7.00 10.60 -0.66
CA GLY A 23 -8.22 10.49 -1.46
C GLY A 23 -8.52 9.08 -1.92
N LEU A 24 -9.80 8.81 -2.23
CA LEU A 24 -10.29 7.45 -2.49
C LEU A 24 -9.58 6.83 -3.68
N ILE A 25 -9.48 7.56 -4.79
CA ILE A 25 -8.88 7.06 -6.03
C ILE A 25 -7.41 6.74 -5.84
N LYS A 26 -6.65 7.68 -5.27
CA LYS A 26 -5.22 7.46 -5.00
C LYS A 26 -5.02 6.28 -4.06
N THR A 27 -5.89 6.12 -3.07
CA THR A 27 -5.84 5.00 -2.12
C THR A 27 -6.11 3.67 -2.81
N ILE A 28 -7.10 3.58 -3.70
CA ILE A 28 -7.36 2.36 -4.50
C ILE A 28 -6.13 1.97 -5.32
N PHE A 29 -5.52 2.93 -6.03
CA PHE A 29 -4.32 2.67 -6.82
C PHE A 29 -3.12 2.26 -5.93
N ARG A 30 -2.92 2.92 -4.78
CA ARG A 30 -1.90 2.54 -3.80
C ARG A 30 -2.11 1.10 -3.33
N THR A 31 -3.32 0.75 -2.92
CA THR A 31 -3.66 -0.61 -2.44
C THR A 31 -3.45 -1.65 -3.53
N ALA A 32 -3.90 -1.38 -4.77
CA ALA A 32 -3.66 -2.27 -5.90
C ALA A 32 -2.15 -2.45 -6.17
N GLY A 33 -1.38 -1.36 -6.09
CA GLY A 33 0.08 -1.39 -6.20
C GLY A 33 0.75 -2.17 -5.09
N TYR A 34 0.30 -2.02 -3.85
CA TYR A 34 0.82 -2.75 -2.71
C TYR A 34 0.62 -4.25 -2.87
N ILE A 35 -0.58 -4.68 -3.27
CA ILE A 35 -0.90 -6.09 -3.50
C ILE A 35 -0.08 -6.64 -4.67
N ALA A 36 -0.13 -5.97 -5.83
CA ALA A 36 0.58 -6.43 -7.02
C ALA A 36 2.10 -6.48 -6.81
N GLY A 37 2.66 -5.45 -6.17
CA GLY A 37 4.06 -5.38 -5.81
C GLY A 37 4.48 -6.45 -4.81
N GLY A 38 3.64 -6.74 -3.81
CA GLY A 38 3.91 -7.81 -2.83
C GLY A 38 3.89 -9.19 -3.48
N VAL A 39 2.91 -9.47 -4.35
CA VAL A 39 2.84 -10.72 -5.13
C VAL A 39 4.05 -10.86 -6.04
N ALA A 40 4.45 -9.79 -6.75
CA ALA A 40 5.65 -9.80 -7.58
C ALA A 40 6.93 -10.02 -6.76
N GLY A 41 7.05 -9.36 -5.60
CA GLY A 41 8.16 -9.53 -4.66
C GLY A 41 8.27 -10.97 -4.16
N LEU A 42 7.13 -11.59 -3.81
CA LEU A 42 7.07 -13.01 -3.43
C LEU A 42 7.48 -13.91 -4.58
N ALA A 43 6.94 -13.69 -5.78
CA ALA A 43 7.23 -14.53 -6.95
C ALA A 43 8.73 -14.51 -7.29
N LEU A 44 9.36 -13.33 -7.21
CA LEU A 44 10.80 -13.19 -7.38
C LEU A 44 11.55 -13.91 -6.25
N ALA A 45 11.17 -13.69 -4.99
CA ALA A 45 11.81 -14.33 -3.85
C ALA A 45 11.80 -15.86 -3.97
N VAL A 46 10.64 -16.45 -4.27
CA VAL A 46 10.51 -17.91 -4.45
C VAL A 46 11.41 -18.40 -5.57
N LYS A 47 11.45 -17.70 -6.71
CA LYS A 47 12.30 -18.08 -7.86
C LYS A 47 13.79 -18.08 -7.51
N TYR A 48 14.26 -17.06 -6.79
CA TYR A 48 15.68 -16.89 -6.47
C TYR A 48 16.13 -17.73 -5.27
N LEU A 49 15.24 -17.94 -4.30
CA LEU A 49 15.57 -18.60 -3.03
C LEU A 49 15.27 -20.09 -3.06
N ALA A 50 14.59 -20.62 -4.08
CA ALA A 50 14.22 -22.04 -4.17
C ALA A 50 15.40 -22.99 -3.96
N THR A 51 16.59 -22.65 -4.46
CA THR A 51 17.81 -23.47 -4.41
C THR A 51 18.61 -23.33 -3.12
N TRP A 52 18.19 -22.48 -2.19
CA TRP A 52 18.94 -22.25 -0.96
C TRP A 52 18.70 -23.39 0.04
N GLU A 53 19.69 -23.76 0.83
CA GLU A 53 19.53 -24.83 1.84
C GLU A 53 18.84 -24.32 3.12
N SER A 54 19.17 -23.10 3.54
CA SER A 54 18.69 -22.55 4.82
C SER A 54 17.24 -22.05 4.75
N GLN A 55 16.36 -22.73 5.48
CA GLN A 55 14.95 -22.36 5.58
C GLN A 55 14.73 -20.98 6.24
N SER A 56 15.51 -20.65 7.27
CA SER A 56 15.38 -19.37 7.97
C SER A 56 15.74 -18.19 7.05
N GLN A 57 16.81 -18.33 6.27
CA GLN A 57 17.20 -17.32 5.27
C GLN A 57 16.14 -17.16 4.18
N LYS A 58 15.55 -18.26 3.69
CA LYS A 58 14.44 -18.22 2.73
C LYS A 58 13.28 -17.37 3.23
N VAL A 59 12.83 -17.64 4.46
CA VAL A 59 11.67 -16.94 5.04
C VAL A 59 11.96 -15.46 5.25
N VAL A 60 13.11 -15.13 5.86
CA VAL A 60 13.47 -13.73 6.13
C VAL A 60 13.59 -12.95 4.83
N LEU A 61 14.31 -13.47 3.83
CA LEU A 61 14.49 -12.79 2.55
C LEU A 61 13.19 -12.70 1.75
N ALA A 62 12.32 -13.71 1.81
CA ALA A 62 11.00 -13.65 1.20
C ALA A 62 10.12 -12.55 1.82
N LEU A 63 10.10 -12.44 3.15
CA LEU A 63 9.37 -11.37 3.84
C LEU A 63 9.91 -9.99 3.45
N PHE A 64 11.24 -9.82 3.42
CA PHE A 64 11.86 -8.57 2.96
C PHE A 64 11.51 -8.25 1.51
N ALA A 65 11.57 -9.22 0.61
CA ALA A 65 11.26 -9.04 -0.80
C ALA A 65 9.78 -8.66 -1.02
N VAL A 66 8.86 -9.29 -0.28
CA VAL A 66 7.43 -8.92 -0.30
C VAL A 66 7.23 -7.50 0.21
N PHE A 67 7.86 -7.15 1.33
CA PHE A 67 7.73 -5.81 1.91
C PHE A 67 8.26 -4.73 0.96
N ILE A 68 9.43 -4.94 0.36
CA ILE A 68 10.02 -4.02 -0.61
C ILE A 68 9.16 -3.95 -1.88
N GLY A 69 8.77 -5.11 -2.42
CA GLY A 69 7.94 -5.19 -3.63
C GLY A 69 6.61 -4.46 -3.45
N ALA A 70 5.92 -4.71 -2.33
CA ALA A 70 4.67 -4.05 -1.99
C ALA A 70 4.85 -2.53 -1.84
N SER A 71 5.87 -2.10 -1.11
CA SER A 71 6.15 -0.66 -0.91
C SER A 71 6.45 0.07 -2.22
N LEU A 72 7.23 -0.57 -3.12
CA LEU A 72 7.55 -0.02 -4.44
C LEU A 72 6.32 0.05 -5.34
N GLY A 73 5.51 -1.01 -5.37
CA GLY A 73 4.27 -1.06 -6.13
C GLY A 73 3.26 -0.02 -5.64
N GLU A 74 3.09 0.11 -4.33
CA GLU A 74 2.24 1.13 -3.70
C GLU A 74 2.67 2.54 -4.11
N PHE A 75 3.97 2.83 -4.05
CA PHE A 75 4.51 4.13 -4.44
C PHE A 75 4.32 4.41 -5.94
N ALA A 76 4.62 3.45 -6.79
CA ALA A 76 4.52 3.58 -8.24
C ALA A 76 3.06 3.81 -8.69
N LEU A 77 2.13 2.93 -8.29
CA LEU A 77 0.72 3.09 -8.64
C LEU A 77 0.08 4.25 -7.89
N GLY A 78 0.52 4.56 -6.67
CA GLY A 78 0.06 5.75 -5.95
C GLY A 78 0.37 7.07 -6.68
N LYS A 79 1.50 7.15 -7.40
CA LYS A 79 1.79 8.28 -8.30
C LYS A 79 0.83 8.30 -9.50
N ILE A 80 0.59 7.14 -10.12
CA ILE A 80 -0.36 7.01 -11.24
C ILE A 80 -1.78 7.41 -10.80
N GLY A 81 -2.24 6.92 -9.65
CA GLY A 81 -3.54 7.29 -9.09
C GLY A 81 -3.66 8.78 -8.80
N SER A 82 -2.57 9.43 -8.38
CA SER A 82 -2.52 10.90 -8.24
C SER A 82 -2.65 11.63 -9.57
N LEU A 83 -2.10 11.09 -10.67
CA LEU A 83 -2.26 11.66 -12.01
C LEU A 83 -3.68 11.45 -12.52
N PHE A 84 -4.23 10.23 -12.38
CA PHE A 84 -5.60 9.91 -12.73
C PHE A 84 -6.61 10.78 -11.99
N ARG A 85 -6.39 11.02 -10.69
CA ARG A 85 -7.18 11.95 -9.89
C ARG A 85 -7.19 13.37 -10.47
N ARG A 86 -6.05 13.86 -10.97
CA ARG A 86 -5.96 15.21 -11.58
C ARG A 86 -6.66 15.29 -12.93
N ILE A 87 -6.66 14.20 -13.70
CA ILE A 87 -7.16 14.19 -15.08
C ILE A 87 -8.67 13.87 -15.13
N LEU A 88 -9.15 12.89 -14.37
CA LEU A 88 -10.52 12.37 -14.48
C LEU A 88 -11.54 13.05 -13.54
N PHE A 89 -11.10 13.66 -12.44
CA PHE A 89 -12.01 14.21 -11.42
C PHE A 89 -12.22 15.73 -11.60
N VAL A 90 -12.86 16.06 -12.71
CA VAL A 90 -13.60 17.32 -12.90
C VAL A 90 -14.99 17.22 -12.21
N PRO A 91 -15.63 18.33 -11.80
CA PRO A 91 -16.97 18.29 -11.18
C PRO A 91 -17.98 17.58 -12.10
N PRO A 92 -18.87 16.68 -11.63
CA PRO A 92 -19.32 16.44 -10.24
C PRO A 92 -18.64 15.28 -9.49
N PHE A 93 -17.80 14.46 -10.13
CA PHE A 93 -17.15 13.29 -9.50
C PHE A 93 -16.21 13.66 -8.35
N LYS A 94 -15.73 14.90 -8.35
CA LYS A 94 -14.92 15.50 -7.28
C LYS A 94 -15.57 15.41 -5.90
N LEU A 95 -16.91 15.37 -5.84
CA LEU A 95 -17.66 15.26 -4.58
C LEU A 95 -17.53 13.88 -3.94
N ILE A 96 -17.56 12.80 -4.72
CA ILE A 96 -17.42 11.42 -4.23
C ILE A 96 -16.01 11.19 -3.68
N ASP A 97 -15.01 11.71 -4.40
CA ASP A 97 -13.62 11.68 -3.93
C ASP A 97 -13.44 12.55 -2.67
N SER A 98 -14.10 13.71 -2.55
CA SER A 98 -14.04 14.56 -1.34
C SER A 98 -14.77 14.00 -0.12
N LEU A 99 -15.92 13.34 -0.30
CA LEU A 99 -16.72 12.76 0.79
C LEU A 99 -16.02 11.56 1.47
N PHE A 100 -15.24 10.80 0.69
CA PHE A 100 -14.48 9.65 1.18
C PHE A 100 -12.96 9.89 1.23
N GLY A 101 -12.50 11.09 0.89
CA GLY A 101 -11.08 11.42 0.86
C GLY A 101 -10.73 12.72 0.12
N ALA A 102 -11.13 13.86 0.69
CA ALA A 102 -10.31 15.06 0.76
C ALA A 102 -11.11 16.23 1.32
N ALA A 103 -10.44 16.98 2.19
CA ALA A 103 -10.36 18.42 2.04
C ALA A 103 -9.08 18.72 1.24
#